data_AF-A0A1B1TEX0-F1
#
_entry.id   AF-A0A1B1TEX0-F1
#
_cell.length_a   1.000
_cell.length_b   1.000
_cell.length_c   1.000
_cell.angle_alpha   90.00
_cell.angle_beta   90.00
_cell.angle_gamma   90.00
#
_symmetry.space_group_name_H-M   'P 1'
#
loop_
_entity.id
_entity.type
_entity.pdbx_description
1 polymer ?
#
loop_
_entity_poly.entity_id
_entity_poly.type
_entity_poly.pdbx_seq_one_letter_code
_entity_poly.pdbx_strand_id
1 'polypeptide(L)' 'MPIDYKESINKLNDLLKDSDGEPIDIDLLIETLIDKNIDEEMKILVKLALDSYEENINLRDIVEGIINLFDWRENNC' A
#
# COMPACT_ATOMS: atom_id res chain seq x y z
N MET A 1 10.29 -3.32 10.96
CA MET A 1 10.78 -4.65 10.48
C MET A 1 10.93 -4.53 8.97
N PRO A 2 11.97 -5.10 8.34
CA PRO A 2 12.12 -4.97 6.89
C PRO A 2 10.94 -5.62 6.17
N ILE A 3 10.36 -4.92 5.19
CA ILE A 3 9.27 -5.45 4.36
C ILE A 3 9.81 -6.65 3.57
N ASP A 4 9.18 -7.82 3.70
CA ASP A 4 9.41 -8.93 2.78
C ASP A 4 8.60 -8.69 1.51
N TYR A 5 9.25 -8.03 0.54
CA TYR A 5 8.70 -7.72 -0.77
C TYR A 5 8.06 -8.93 -1.47
N LYS A 6 8.63 -10.13 -1.30
CA LYS A 6 8.10 -11.32 -1.97
C LYS A 6 6.80 -11.77 -1.31
N GLU A 7 6.72 -11.70 0.00
CA GLU A 7 5.51 -12.00 0.75
C GLU A 7 4.40 -10.98 0.44
N SER A 8 4.72 -9.69 0.43
CA SER A 8 3.78 -8.60 0.13
C SER A 8 3.19 -8.72 -1.28
N ILE A 9 4.00 -9.07 -2.27
CA ILE A 9 3.53 -9.29 -3.64
C ILE A 9 2.64 -10.53 -3.75
N ASN A 10 2.95 -11.61 -3.03
CA ASN A 10 2.07 -12.79 -3.00
C ASN A 10 0.70 -12.45 -2.39
N LYS A 11 0.70 -11.76 -1.24
CA LYS A 11 -0.53 -11.29 -0.59
C LYS A 11 -1.34 -10.36 -1.49
N LEU A 12 -0.68 -9.43 -2.20
CA LEU A 12 -1.32 -8.55 -3.18
C LEU A 12 -1.97 -9.36 -4.32
N ASN A 13 -1.26 -10.34 -4.88
CA ASN A 13 -1.80 -11.17 -5.95
C ASN A 13 -3.01 -11.98 -5.50
N ASP A 14 -3.02 -12.47 -4.25
CA ASP A 14 -4.17 -13.17 -3.69
C ASP A 14 -5.35 -12.21 -3.47
N LEU A 15 -5.10 -11.01 -2.94
CA LEU A 15 -6.11 -9.95 -2.82
C LEU A 15 -6.74 -9.58 -4.18
N LEU A 16 -5.90 -9.45 -5.22
CA LEU A 16 -6.37 -9.09 -6.56
C LEU A 16 -7.24 -10.21 -7.18
N LYS A 17 -6.87 -11.48 -6.97
CA LYS A 17 -7.69 -12.62 -7.39
C LYS A 17 -9.03 -12.65 -6.67
N ASP A 18 -9.02 -12.39 -5.37
CA ASP A 18 -10.23 -12.42 -4.54
C ASP A 18 -11.17 -11.25 -4.85
N SER A 19 -10.64 -10.11 -5.32
CA SER A 19 -11.45 -8.96 -5.71
C SER A 19 -12.29 -9.18 -6.97
N ASP A 20 -11.93 -10.12 -7.84
CA ASP A 20 -12.58 -10.39 -9.14
C ASP A 20 -12.94 -9.13 -9.97
N GLY A 21 -12.09 -8.09 -9.89
CA GLY A 21 -12.29 -6.82 -10.59
C GLY A 21 -13.18 -5.80 -9.85
N GLU A 22 -13.60 -6.10 -8.61
CA GLU A 22 -14.23 -5.12 -7.74
C GLU A 22 -13.22 -4.07 -7.24
N PRO A 23 -13.70 -2.85 -6.91
CA PRO A 23 -12.86 -1.82 -6.30
C PRO A 23 -12.23 -2.31 -4.99
N ILE A 24 -10.91 -2.20 -4.89
CA ILE A 24 -10.15 -2.56 -3.68
C ILE A 24 -10.02 -1.31 -2.80
N ASP A 25 -10.36 -1.45 -1.51
CA ASP A 25 -10.13 -0.40 -0.53
C ASP A 25 -8.62 -0.17 -0.33
N ILE A 26 -8.22 1.10 -0.29
CA ILE A 26 -6.82 1.47 -0.10
C ILE A 26 -6.28 1.02 1.27
N ASP A 27 -7.10 1.02 2.32
CA ASP A 27 -6.66 0.54 3.64
C ASP A 27 -6.30 -0.94 3.58
N LEU A 28 -7.11 -1.71 2.86
CA LEU A 28 -6.89 -3.14 2.64
C LEU A 28 -5.62 -3.37 1.81
N LEU A 29 -5.37 -2.52 0.81
CA LEU A 29 -4.14 -2.54 0.02
C LEU A 29 -2.90 -2.30 0.90
N ILE A 30 -2.93 -1.26 1.73
CA ILE A 30 -1.82 -0.90 2.63
C ILE A 30 -1.54 -2.02 3.63
N GLU A 31 -2.58 -2.56 4.28
CA GLU A 31 -2.45 -3.67 5.24
C GLU A 31 -1.90 -4.95 4.59
N THR A 32 -2.26 -5.20 3.34
CA THR A 32 -1.80 -6.35 2.56
C THR A 32 -0.33 -6.23 2.19
N LEU A 33 0.12 -5.02 1.85
CA LEU A 33 1.49 -4.74 1.42
C LEU A 33 2.49 -4.67 2.57
N ILE A 34 2.09 -4.19 3.73
CA ILE A 34 3.03 -3.93 4.84
C ILE A 34 2.76 -4.86 6.01
N ASP A 35 1.72 -4.58 6.79
CA ASP A 35 1.23 -5.44 7.88
C ASP A 35 -0.15 -4.93 8.34
N LYS A 36 -0.96 -5.80 8.93
CA LYS A 36 -2.24 -5.45 9.56
C LYS A 36 -2.10 -4.53 10.77
N ASN A 37 -0.90 -4.44 11.33
CA ASN A 37 -0.59 -3.59 12.49
C ASN A 37 0.02 -2.23 12.10
N ILE A 38 -0.06 -1.85 10.82
CA ILE A 38 0.40 -0.52 10.42
C ILE A 38 -0.43 0.57 11.11
N ASP A 39 0.23 1.65 11.51
CA ASP A 39 -0.44 2.73 12.22
C ASP A 39 -1.36 3.54 11.32
N GLU A 40 -2.36 4.18 11.94
CA GLU A 40 -3.31 5.03 11.20
C GLU A 40 -2.63 6.24 10.56
N GLU A 41 -1.54 6.75 11.13
CA GLU A 41 -0.81 7.88 10.56
C GLU A 41 -0.30 7.56 9.15
N MET A 42 0.27 6.37 8.92
CA MET A 42 0.69 5.97 7.58
C MET A 42 -0.47 5.79 6.62
N LYS A 43 -1.60 5.24 7.08
CA LYS A 43 -2.81 5.13 6.25
C LYS A 43 -3.29 6.51 5.80
N ILE A 44 -3.29 7.48 6.71
CA ILE A 44 -3.66 8.87 6.42
C ILE A 44 -2.69 9.50 5.42
N LEU A 45 -1.37 9.30 5.58
CA LEU A 45 -0.37 9.84 4.66
C LEU A 45 -0.53 9.30 3.24
N VAL A 46 -0.77 8.00 3.09
CA VAL A 46 -1.03 7.37 1.78
C VAL A 46 -2.31 7.93 1.17
N LYS A 47 -3.41 8.02 1.94
CA LYS A 47 -4.68 8.59 1.46
C LYS A 47 -4.53 10.03 0.99
N LEU A 48 -3.85 10.87 1.78
CA LEU A 48 -3.58 12.26 1.41
C LEU A 48 -2.76 12.36 0.12
N ALA A 49 -1.76 11.49 -0.07
CA ALA A 49 -0.96 11.47 -1.29
C ALA A 49 -1.81 11.10 -2.51
N LEU A 50 -2.71 10.13 -2.38
CA LEU A 50 -3.62 9.71 -3.45
C LEU A 50 -4.69 10.77 -3.76
N ASP A 51 -5.29 11.37 -2.73
CA ASP A 51 -6.27 12.46 -2.89
C ASP A 51 -5.66 13.70 -3.56
N SER A 52 -4.36 13.93 -3.35
CA SER A 52 -3.63 15.04 -3.98
C SER A 52 -3.29 14.80 -5.46
N TYR A 53 -3.50 13.58 -5.95
CA TYR A 53 -3.18 13.20 -7.31
C TYR A 53 -4.40 13.42 -8.22
N GLU A 54 -4.32 14.40 -9.12
CA GLU A 54 -5.43 14.78 -10.00
C GLU A 54 -5.61 13.84 -11.22
N GLU A 55 -4.69 12.90 -11.43
CA GLU A 55 -4.69 11.98 -12.57
C GLU A 55 -5.01 10.54 -12.17
N ASN A 56 -5.42 9.73 -13.14
CA ASN A 56 -5.58 8.29 -12.96
C ASN A 56 -4.24 7.64 -12.60
N ILE A 57 -4.05 7.31 -11.33
CA ILE A 57 -2.91 6.53 -10.87
C ILE A 57 -3.13 5.05 -11.18
N ASN A 58 -2.09 4.38 -11.68
CA ASN A 58 -2.11 2.94 -11.85
C ASN A 58 -1.76 2.22 -10.52
N LEU A 59 -2.27 1.00 -10.33
CA LEU A 59 -2.05 0.24 -9.10
C LEU A 59 -0.56 0.04 -8.76
N ARG A 60 0.29 -0.10 -9.78
CA ARG A 60 1.74 -0.29 -9.58
C ARG A 60 2.37 0.93 -8.91
N ASP A 61 2.04 2.13 -9.36
CA ASP A 61 2.55 3.38 -8.81
C ASP A 61 2.08 3.57 -7.37
N ILE A 62 0.84 3.18 -7.05
CA ILE A 62 0.32 3.16 -5.67
C ILE A 62 1.16 2.23 -4.79
N VAL A 63 1.38 1.00 -5.25
CA VAL A 63 2.14 -0.02 -4.51
C VAL A 63 3.59 0.45 -4.29
N GLU A 64 4.26 0.93 -5.34
CA GLU A 64 5.63 1.46 -5.25
C GLU A 64 5.68 2.68 -4.30
N GLY A 65 4.70 3.58 -4.36
CA GLY A 65 4.59 4.75 -3.49
C GLY A 65 4.43 4.38 -2.01
N ILE A 66 3.53 3.43 -1.70
CA ILE A 66 3.31 2.94 -0.33
C ILE A 66 4.59 2.35 0.25
N ILE A 67 5.27 1.50 -0.52
CA ILE A 67 6.50 0.84 -0.04
C ILE A 67 7.61 1.87 0.17
N ASN A 68 7.82 2.78 -0.77
CA ASN A 68 8.85 3.82 -0.66
C ASN A 68 8.60 4.74 0.54
N LEU A 69 7.34 5.09 0.83
CA LEU A 69 6.96 5.89 1.98
C LEU A 69 7.30 5.18 3.29
N PHE A 70 7.02 3.87 3.36
CA PHE A 70 7.35 3.07 4.53
C PHE A 70 8.85 2.89 4.74
N ASP A 71 9.58 2.57 3.68
CA ASP A 71 11.04 2.46 3.73
C ASP A 71 11.66 3.80 4.14
N TRP A 72 11.15 4.93 3.64
CA TRP A 72 11.60 6.25 4.08
C TRP A 72 11.36 6.45 5.59
N ARG A 73 10.18 6.11 6.10
CA ARG A 73 9.87 6.22 7.54
C ARG A 73 10.82 5.39 8.39
N GLU A 74 10.99 4.10 8.09
CA GLU A 74 11.87 3.21 8.88
C GLU A 74 13.33 3.68 8.87
N ASN A 75 13.77 4.40 7.84
CA ASN A 75 15.14 4.93 7.74
C ASN A 75 15.32 6.33 8.36
N ASN A 76 14.24 7.04 8.68
CA ASN A 76 14.28 8.43 9.19
C ASN A 76 13.66 8.60 10.58
N CYS A 77 13.11 7.53 11.17
CA CYS A 77 12.63 7.46 12.56
C CYS A 77 13.63 6.79 13.50
#